data_AF-A0A8X8XCW7-F1
#
_entry.id   AF-A0A8X8XCW7-F1
#
_cell.length_a   1.000
_cell.length_b   1.000
_cell.length_c   1.000
_cell.angle_alpha   90.00
_cell.angle_beta   90.00
_cell.angle_gamma   90.00
#
_symmetry.space_group_name_H-M   'P 1'
#
loop_
_entity.id
_entity.type
_entity.pdbx_description
1 polymer ?
#
loop_
_entity_poly.entity_id
_entity_poly.type
_entity_poly.pdbx_seq_one_letter_code
_entity_poly.pdbx_strand_id
1 'polypeptide(L)'
;MDPPPPPTYTLTATSISYSKSPSPFLFKPCSSSPPTTILSNVSLSAHPSQILAIVGPSGAGKSTLLDILSARTSPSSGSLLLNSLPIIPSSFRKLSAYVPQHDACLPLLTVAETFAFSAALLNPHSPSAVVSDLLRDLFLSHLSHVRLAHGLSGGERRRVSIGLSLLHDPAVLLLDEPTSGLDSASALSVMQTLRSAFAFFVLVIWTIILMANSFVLFLSSVAPNYIAGTSLLTLLLAGFFLFSGYFISSDRLPKFWAFMHFLSMYKYALDALLINEYSCLATTCLIWYDEGSKTCMINGGDFLEKRGLDEGQRWRNVYVMIGFFVVYRILCLMVLIRRVSRSKK
;
A
#
# COMPACT_ATOMS: atom_id res chain seq x y z
N MET A 1 -21.03 9.02 -27.59
CA MET A 1 -20.92 7.61 -27.19
C MET A 1 -19.70 7.53 -26.32
N ASP A 2 -19.89 7.48 -25.01
CA ASP A 2 -18.78 7.32 -24.09
C ASP A 2 -18.14 5.94 -24.28
N PRO A 3 -16.80 5.81 -24.17
CA PRO A 3 -16.16 4.52 -24.23
C PRO A 3 -16.70 3.61 -23.12
N PRO A 4 -16.86 2.30 -23.37
CA PRO A 4 -17.30 1.37 -22.35
C PRO A 4 -16.36 1.42 -21.14
N PRO A 5 -16.88 1.27 -19.91
CA PRO A 5 -16.05 1.27 -18.72
C PRO A 5 -14.99 0.15 -18.80
N PRO A 6 -13.77 0.38 -18.28
CA PRO A 6 -12.71 -0.60 -18.33
C PRO A 6 -13.12 -1.89 -17.60
N PRO A 7 -12.74 -3.07 -18.13
CA PRO A 7 -13.12 -4.35 -17.54
C PRO A 7 -12.51 -4.51 -16.14
N THR A 8 -13.36 -4.78 -15.16
CA THR A 8 -12.95 -5.04 -13.78
C THR A 8 -12.74 -6.53 -13.52
N TYR A 9 -11.65 -6.88 -12.85
CA TYR A 9 -11.29 -8.26 -12.53
C TYR A 9 -11.19 -8.48 -11.02
N THR A 10 -11.93 -9.47 -10.52
CA THR A 10 -11.87 -9.96 -9.15
C THR A 10 -11.22 -11.34 -9.15
N LEU A 11 -10.14 -11.50 -8.40
CA LEU A 11 -9.42 -12.77 -8.26
C LEU A 11 -9.82 -13.43 -6.94
N THR A 12 -10.35 -14.65 -6.99
CA THR A 12 -10.78 -15.39 -5.80
C THR A 12 -10.08 -16.74 -5.74
N ALA A 13 -9.53 -17.05 -4.58
CA ALA A 13 -8.89 -18.31 -4.26
C ALA A 13 -9.70 -18.97 -3.15
N THR A 14 -10.16 -20.21 -3.36
CA THR A 14 -10.97 -20.95 -2.39
C THR A 14 -10.30 -22.26 -2.02
N SER A 15 -10.02 -22.41 -0.72
CA SER A 15 -9.46 -23.61 -0.09
C SER A 15 -8.19 -24.16 -0.74
N ILE A 16 -7.29 -23.26 -1.16
CA ILE A 16 -6.02 -23.62 -1.78
C ILE A 16 -5.16 -24.42 -0.81
N SER A 17 -4.77 -25.61 -1.24
CA SER A 17 -3.79 -26.45 -0.56
C SER A 17 -2.72 -26.88 -1.55
N TYR A 18 -1.46 -26.90 -1.11
CA TYR A 18 -0.33 -27.25 -1.94
C TYR A 18 0.70 -28.03 -1.13
N SER A 19 1.08 -29.19 -1.67
CA SER A 19 2.12 -30.05 -1.10
C SER A 19 3.18 -30.35 -2.14
N LYS A 20 4.46 -30.21 -1.74
CA LYS A 20 5.59 -30.51 -2.63
C LYS A 20 5.99 -31.96 -2.46
N SER A 21 5.89 -32.73 -3.53
CA SER A 21 6.44 -34.09 -3.59
C SER A 21 7.97 -34.02 -3.64
N PRO A 22 8.69 -34.92 -2.95
CA PRO A 22 10.13 -35.04 -3.12
C PRO A 22 10.45 -35.35 -4.60
N SER A 23 11.40 -34.61 -5.18
CA SER A 23 11.87 -34.89 -6.55
C SER A 23 12.47 -36.29 -6.61
N PRO A 24 12.14 -37.12 -7.61
CA PRO A 24 12.74 -38.43 -7.75
C PRO A 24 14.22 -38.26 -8.14
N PHE A 25 15.12 -38.34 -7.15
CA PHE A 25 16.53 -38.51 -7.45
C PHE A 25 16.75 -39.92 -7.96
N LEU A 26 17.41 -40.04 -9.12
CA LEU A 26 17.61 -41.25 -9.91
C LEU A 26 18.27 -42.44 -9.16
N PHE A 27 18.71 -42.25 -7.91
CA PHE A 27 19.51 -43.24 -7.16
C PHE A 27 19.20 -43.34 -5.65
N LYS A 28 17.95 -43.12 -5.20
CA LYS A 28 17.58 -43.40 -3.79
C LYS A 28 16.70 -44.66 -3.63
N PRO A 29 16.99 -45.54 -2.66
CA PRO A 29 16.17 -46.72 -2.37
C PRO A 29 14.81 -46.29 -1.81
N CYS A 30 13.80 -47.14 -1.99
CA CYS A 30 12.38 -46.94 -1.67
C CYS A 30 12.11 -46.47 -0.22
N SER A 31 12.32 -45.20 0.09
CA SER A 31 11.66 -44.53 1.20
C SER A 31 10.92 -43.31 0.68
N SER A 32 9.61 -43.46 0.52
CA SER A 32 8.69 -42.37 0.20
C SER A 32 8.58 -41.48 1.44
N SER A 33 9.41 -40.44 1.53
CA SER A 33 9.16 -39.36 2.49
C SER A 33 7.78 -38.75 2.19
N PRO A 34 6.92 -38.53 3.21
CA PRO A 34 5.60 -37.98 3.00
C PRO A 34 5.70 -36.58 2.36
N PRO A 35 4.76 -36.21 1.46
CA PRO A 35 4.78 -34.92 0.81
C PRO A 35 4.72 -33.81 1.86
N THR A 36 5.58 -32.80 1.70
CA THR A 36 5.62 -31.67 2.62
C THR A 36 4.52 -30.68 2.25
N THR A 37 3.54 -30.51 3.13
CA THR A 37 2.46 -29.54 2.95
C THR A 37 3.00 -28.14 3.20
N ILE A 38 2.89 -27.27 2.19
CA ILE A 38 3.36 -25.87 2.25
C ILE A 38 2.19 -24.93 2.49
N LEU A 39 1.04 -25.20 1.85
CA LEU A 39 -0.19 -24.43 2.02
C LEU A 39 -1.33 -25.37 2.41
N SER A 40 -2.11 -24.96 3.40
CA SER A 40 -3.27 -25.72 3.89
C SER A 40 -4.50 -24.83 3.94
N ASN A 41 -5.48 -25.11 3.07
CA ASN A 41 -6.82 -24.50 3.06
C ASN A 41 -6.82 -22.96 3.13
N VAL A 42 -6.06 -22.31 2.24
CA VAL A 42 -5.98 -20.84 2.15
C VAL A 42 -7.09 -20.31 1.23
N SER A 43 -7.87 -19.34 1.72
CA SER A 43 -8.89 -18.65 0.93
C SER A 43 -8.68 -17.14 0.98
N LEU A 44 -8.79 -16.46 -0.17
CA LEU A 44 -8.68 -15.01 -0.28
C LEU A 44 -9.44 -14.47 -1.48
N SER A 45 -9.78 -13.18 -1.44
CA SER A 45 -10.40 -12.45 -2.55
C SER A 45 -9.67 -11.12 -2.74
N ALA A 46 -9.27 -10.81 -3.96
CA ALA A 46 -8.67 -9.54 -4.36
C ALA A 46 -9.62 -8.84 -5.34
N HIS A 47 -10.02 -7.62 -4.97
CA HIS A 47 -10.94 -6.81 -5.75
C HIS A 47 -10.18 -5.80 -6.64
N PRO A 48 -10.81 -5.33 -7.72
CA PRO A 48 -10.24 -4.27 -8.56
C PRO A 48 -9.90 -3.03 -7.73
N SER A 49 -8.83 -2.33 -8.13
CA SER A 49 -8.36 -1.09 -7.50
C SER A 49 -7.87 -1.23 -6.05
N GLN A 50 -7.61 -2.46 -5.58
CA GLN A 50 -7.04 -2.73 -4.26
C GLN A 50 -5.60 -3.26 -4.35
N ILE A 51 -4.79 -3.00 -3.33
CA ILE A 51 -3.53 -3.72 -3.11
C ILE A 51 -3.75 -4.68 -1.96
N LEU A 52 -3.65 -5.97 -2.24
CA LEU A 52 -3.69 -7.03 -1.24
C LEU A 52 -2.24 -7.40 -0.86
N ALA A 53 -1.88 -7.17 0.41
CA ALA A 53 -0.56 -7.53 0.94
C ALA A 53 -0.61 -8.89 1.64
N ILE A 54 0.23 -9.83 1.20
CA ILE A 54 0.41 -11.14 1.85
C ILE A 54 1.65 -11.05 2.74
N VAL A 55 1.45 -11.06 4.06
CA VAL A 55 2.52 -10.88 5.06
C VAL A 55 2.66 -12.13 5.91
N GLY A 56 3.90 -12.52 6.20
CA GLY A 56 4.19 -13.70 7.01
C GLY A 56 5.69 -14.01 7.09
N PRO A 57 6.13 -14.87 8.02
CA PRO A 57 7.53 -15.19 8.21
C PRO A 57 8.17 -15.84 6.98
N SER A 58 9.50 -15.85 6.91
CA SER A 58 10.21 -16.57 5.86
C SER A 58 9.86 -18.07 5.92
N GLY A 59 9.69 -18.70 4.76
CA GLY A 59 9.27 -20.11 4.65
C GLY A 59 7.77 -20.38 4.83
N ALA A 60 6.94 -19.37 5.10
CA ALA A 60 5.49 -19.54 5.27
C ALA A 60 4.70 -19.88 3.99
N GLY A 61 5.38 -20.06 2.84
CA GLY A 61 4.72 -20.37 1.57
C GLY A 61 4.17 -19.17 0.78
N LYS A 62 4.57 -17.93 1.11
CA LYS A 62 4.09 -16.70 0.44
C LYS A 62 4.36 -16.69 -1.07
N SER A 63 5.62 -16.92 -1.46
CA SER A 63 6.01 -16.99 -2.88
C SER A 63 5.30 -18.16 -3.58
N THR A 64 5.14 -19.30 -2.89
CA THR A 64 4.37 -20.45 -3.41
C THR A 64 2.90 -20.09 -3.63
N LEU A 65 2.29 -19.32 -2.73
CA LEU A 65 0.93 -18.82 -2.90
C LEU A 65 0.84 -17.85 -4.08
N LEU A 66 1.79 -16.92 -4.24
CA LEU A 66 1.84 -16.02 -5.39
C LEU A 66 2.06 -16.76 -6.72
N ASP A 67 2.86 -17.82 -6.75
CA ASP A 67 3.04 -18.69 -7.93
C ASP A 67 1.72 -19.40 -8.32
N ILE A 68 0.91 -19.79 -7.34
CA ILE A 68 -0.42 -20.37 -7.59
C ILE A 68 -1.40 -19.29 -8.08
N LEU A 69 -1.42 -18.13 -7.42
CA LEU A 69 -2.29 -17.01 -7.81
C LEU A 69 -1.97 -16.46 -9.20
N SER A 70 -0.70 -16.49 -9.62
CA SER A 70 -0.25 -16.13 -10.98
C SER A 70 -0.46 -17.25 -12.01
N ALA A 71 -1.10 -18.35 -11.63
CA ALA A 71 -1.31 -19.55 -12.44
C ALA A 71 -0.01 -20.12 -13.04
N ARG A 72 1.13 -19.93 -12.36
CA ARG A 72 2.43 -20.54 -12.71
C ARG A 72 2.52 -21.98 -12.21
N THR A 73 1.92 -22.24 -11.05
CA THR A 73 1.86 -23.55 -10.40
C THR A 73 0.40 -23.93 -10.14
N SER A 74 0.03 -25.18 -10.39
CA SER A 74 -1.30 -25.68 -10.05
C SER A 74 -1.39 -26.05 -8.56
N PRO A 75 -2.48 -25.70 -7.86
CA PRO A 75 -2.70 -26.16 -6.48
C PRO A 75 -2.93 -27.68 -6.44
N SER A 76 -2.65 -28.30 -5.30
CA SER A 76 -2.98 -29.72 -5.07
C SER A 76 -4.47 -29.91 -4.80
N SER A 77 -5.12 -28.92 -4.19
CA SER A 77 -6.57 -28.89 -3.96
C SER A 77 -7.06 -27.43 -3.84
N GLY A 78 -8.36 -27.21 -4.06
CA GLY A 78 -8.96 -25.88 -4.12
C GLY A 78 -9.13 -25.38 -5.56
N SER A 79 -9.65 -24.16 -5.71
CA SER A 79 -9.92 -23.54 -7.01
C SER A 79 -9.51 -22.07 -7.05
N LEU A 80 -9.11 -21.63 -8.25
CA LEU A 80 -8.75 -20.26 -8.55
C LEU A 80 -9.74 -19.72 -9.59
N LEU A 81 -10.40 -18.62 -9.24
CA LEU A 81 -11.52 -18.05 -9.99
C LEU A 81 -11.19 -16.59 -10.37
N LEU A 82 -11.55 -16.18 -11.59
CA LEU A 82 -11.54 -14.81 -12.07
C LEU A 82 -12.99 -14.41 -12.39
N ASN A 83 -13.52 -13.39 -11.73
CA ASN A 83 -14.92 -12.98 -11.87
C ASN A 83 -15.89 -14.17 -11.72
N SER A 84 -15.64 -15.02 -10.72
CA SER A 84 -16.42 -16.24 -10.44
C SER A 84 -16.32 -17.37 -11.48
N LEU A 85 -15.44 -17.23 -12.50
CA LEU A 85 -15.18 -18.25 -13.52
C LEU A 85 -13.81 -18.92 -13.28
N PRO A 86 -13.64 -20.21 -13.57
CA PRO A 86 -12.37 -20.90 -13.37
C PRO A 86 -11.27 -20.31 -14.27
N ILE A 87 -10.08 -20.10 -13.69
CA ILE A 87 -8.95 -19.54 -14.43
C ILE A 87 -8.36 -20.58 -15.39
N ILE A 88 -8.24 -20.18 -16.65
CA ILE A 88 -7.43 -20.89 -17.66
C ILE A 88 -6.01 -20.29 -17.62
N PRO A 89 -4.97 -21.07 -17.23
CA PRO A 89 -3.62 -20.52 -17.00
C PRO A 89 -3.04 -19.76 -18.21
N SER A 90 -3.26 -20.23 -19.44
CA SER A 90 -2.75 -19.58 -20.65
C SER A 90 -3.37 -18.21 -20.91
N SER A 91 -4.67 -18.05 -20.67
CA SER A 91 -5.37 -16.77 -20.81
C SER A 91 -5.03 -15.82 -19.68
N PHE A 92 -4.98 -16.33 -18.44
CA PHE A 92 -4.69 -15.49 -17.28
C PHE A 92 -3.26 -14.94 -17.27
N ARG A 93 -2.27 -15.70 -17.75
CA ARG A 93 -0.89 -15.20 -17.90
C ARG A 93 -0.74 -14.05 -18.90
N LYS A 94 -1.69 -13.89 -19.83
CA LYS A 94 -1.73 -12.73 -20.74
C LYS A 94 -2.38 -11.51 -20.09
N LEU A 95 -3.31 -11.73 -19.16
CA LEU A 95 -4.03 -10.70 -18.43
C LEU A 95 -3.30 -10.23 -17.15
N SER A 96 -2.34 -11.01 -16.66
CA SER A 96 -1.62 -10.75 -15.43
C SER A 96 -0.12 -10.55 -15.68
N ALA A 97 0.54 -9.93 -14.71
CA ALA A 97 1.98 -9.78 -14.67
C ALA A 97 2.51 -10.30 -13.34
N TYR A 98 3.64 -10.99 -13.37
CA TYR A 98 4.32 -11.50 -12.18
C TYR A 98 5.75 -10.98 -12.15
N VAL A 99 6.07 -10.21 -11.12
CA VAL A 99 7.42 -9.70 -10.87
C VAL A 99 8.09 -10.60 -9.83
N PRO A 100 9.09 -11.41 -10.23
CA PRO A 100 9.81 -12.29 -9.30
C PRO A 100 10.64 -11.49 -8.29
N GLN A 101 11.09 -12.15 -7.22
CA GLN A 101 11.98 -11.55 -6.22
C GLN A 101 13.33 -11.13 -6.82
N HIS A 102 13.87 -11.90 -7.77
CA HIS A 102 15.14 -11.60 -8.44
C HIS A 102 14.89 -11.03 -9.84
N ASP A 103 15.48 -9.87 -10.12
CA ASP A 103 15.35 -9.21 -11.41
C ASP A 103 16.11 -9.98 -12.50
N ALA A 104 15.41 -10.41 -13.54
CA ALA A 104 15.99 -11.10 -14.69
C ALA A 104 16.11 -10.12 -15.86
N CYS A 105 17.13 -9.25 -15.81
CA CYS A 105 17.39 -8.27 -16.86
C CYS A 105 18.69 -8.60 -17.62
N LEU A 106 18.75 -8.23 -18.90
CA LEU A 106 19.96 -8.40 -19.72
C LEU A 106 21.02 -7.36 -19.30
N PRO A 107 22.15 -7.77 -18.70
CA PRO A 107 23.07 -6.86 -18.03
C PRO A 107 23.74 -5.86 -18.99
N LEU A 108 23.90 -6.22 -20.27
CA LEU A 108 24.63 -5.45 -21.26
C LEU A 108 23.80 -4.31 -21.89
N LEU A 109 22.47 -4.38 -21.79
CA LEU A 109 21.57 -3.40 -22.37
C LEU A 109 21.39 -2.18 -21.47
N THR A 110 21.11 -1.04 -22.09
CA THR A 110 20.64 0.15 -21.39
C THR A 110 19.18 0.00 -20.98
N VAL A 111 18.73 0.85 -20.05
CA VAL A 111 17.32 0.91 -19.65
C VAL A 111 16.44 1.13 -20.89
N ALA A 112 16.76 2.14 -21.71
CA ALA A 112 15.98 2.45 -22.92
C ALA A 112 15.96 1.28 -23.92
N GLU A 113 17.11 0.65 -24.19
CA GLU A 113 17.19 -0.51 -25.09
C GLU A 113 16.36 -1.69 -24.58
N THR A 114 16.36 -1.93 -23.26
CA THR A 114 15.61 -3.04 -22.65
C THR A 114 14.11 -2.83 -22.77
N PHE A 115 13.63 -1.62 -22.48
CA PHE A 115 12.23 -1.26 -22.64
C PHE A 115 11.80 -1.29 -24.11
N ALA A 116 12.62 -0.75 -25.02
CA ALA A 116 12.35 -0.78 -26.45
C ALA A 116 12.31 -2.21 -27.01
N PHE A 117 13.24 -3.07 -26.58
CA PHE A 117 13.28 -4.47 -26.98
C PHE A 117 12.03 -5.23 -26.51
N SER A 118 11.65 -5.08 -25.24
CA SER A 118 10.45 -5.72 -24.70
C SER A 118 9.17 -5.16 -25.32
N ALA A 119 9.09 -3.85 -25.55
CA ALA A 119 7.95 -3.23 -26.23
C ALA A 119 7.80 -3.73 -27.66
N ALA A 120 8.91 -3.89 -28.40
CA ALA A 120 8.89 -4.41 -29.77
C ALA A 120 8.38 -5.87 -29.85
N LEU A 121 8.67 -6.69 -28.83
CA LEU A 121 8.15 -8.06 -28.74
C LEU A 121 6.65 -8.12 -28.42
N LEU A 122 6.13 -7.13 -27.70
CA LEU A 122 4.73 -7.06 -27.28
C LEU A 122 3.85 -6.37 -28.32
N ASN A 123 4.31 -5.26 -28.89
CA ASN A 123 3.56 -4.45 -29.85
C ASN A 123 4.49 -3.89 -30.95
N PRO A 124 4.53 -4.52 -32.13
CA PRO A 124 5.41 -4.12 -33.23
C PRO A 124 5.13 -2.73 -33.83
N HIS A 125 3.94 -2.15 -33.58
CA HIS A 125 3.45 -1.00 -34.36
C HIS A 125 3.73 0.38 -33.74
N SER A 126 4.00 0.47 -32.42
CA SER A 126 4.24 1.78 -31.77
C SER A 126 5.08 1.70 -30.47
N PRO A 127 6.31 1.19 -30.49
CA PRO A 127 7.08 0.95 -29.26
C PRO A 127 7.59 2.22 -28.57
N SER A 128 7.81 3.33 -29.28
CA SER A 128 8.55 4.48 -28.73
C SER A 128 7.76 5.36 -27.76
N ALA A 129 6.49 5.68 -28.07
CA ALA A 129 5.66 6.55 -27.24
C ALA A 129 5.34 5.93 -25.87
N VAL A 130 4.91 4.66 -25.88
CA VAL A 130 4.60 3.90 -24.67
C VAL A 130 5.81 3.78 -23.75
N VAL A 131 6.99 3.52 -24.32
CA VAL A 131 8.24 3.43 -23.55
C VAL A 131 8.60 4.78 -22.92
N SER A 132 8.46 5.90 -23.66
CA SER A 132 8.77 7.22 -23.10
C SER A 132 7.84 7.62 -21.96
N ASP A 133 6.53 7.35 -22.08
CA ASP A 133 5.56 7.64 -21.03
C ASP A 133 5.82 6.79 -19.78
N LEU A 134 6.08 5.50 -19.97
CA LEU A 134 6.33 4.57 -18.87
C LEU A 134 7.65 4.86 -18.15
N LEU A 135 8.70 5.26 -18.87
CA LEU A 135 9.95 5.73 -18.25
C LEU A 135 9.76 7.02 -17.43
N ARG A 136 8.84 7.90 -17.84
CA ARG A 136 8.47 9.09 -17.07
C ARG A 136 7.72 8.73 -15.80
N ASP A 137 6.74 7.84 -15.90
CA ASP A 137 5.90 7.42 -14.79
C ASP A 137 6.68 6.65 -13.71
N LEU A 138 7.71 5.89 -14.11
CA LEU A 138 8.63 5.20 -13.19
C LEU A 138 9.75 6.10 -12.63
N PHE A 139 9.80 7.38 -13.05
CA PHE A 139 10.89 8.31 -12.76
C PHE A 139 12.28 7.78 -13.20
N LEU A 140 12.35 7.05 -14.32
CA LEU A 140 13.56 6.46 -14.88
C LEU A 140 14.10 7.21 -16.11
N SER A 141 13.47 8.30 -16.54
CA SER A 141 13.83 9.04 -17.75
C SER A 141 15.31 9.47 -17.80
N HIS A 142 15.85 9.91 -16.66
CA HIS A 142 17.24 10.34 -16.52
C HIS A 142 18.26 9.18 -16.59
N LEU A 143 17.80 7.93 -16.41
CA LEU A 143 18.62 6.72 -16.43
C LEU A 143 18.47 5.93 -17.74
N SER A 144 17.77 6.48 -18.72
CA SER A 144 17.51 5.85 -20.02
C SER A 144 18.78 5.32 -20.70
N HIS A 145 19.89 6.05 -20.62
CA HIS A 145 21.18 5.68 -21.24
C HIS A 145 22.06 4.77 -20.37
N VAL A 146 21.65 4.46 -19.15
CA VAL A 146 22.47 3.73 -18.18
C VAL A 146 22.34 2.23 -18.40
N ARG A 147 23.45 1.50 -18.31
CA ARG A 147 23.48 0.02 -18.42
C ARG A 147 23.02 -0.66 -17.13
N LEU A 148 22.28 -1.75 -17.29
CA LEU A 148 21.66 -2.49 -16.18
C LEU A 148 22.67 -3.19 -15.26
N ALA A 149 23.83 -3.64 -15.78
CA ALA A 149 24.81 -4.39 -15.00
C ALA A 149 25.38 -3.62 -13.78
N HIS A 150 25.72 -2.35 -13.96
CA HIS A 150 26.58 -1.64 -13.00
C HIS A 150 26.15 -0.19 -12.70
N GLY A 151 25.10 0.33 -13.33
CA GLY A 151 24.73 1.74 -13.22
C GLY A 151 23.49 2.06 -12.40
N LEU A 152 22.78 1.06 -11.88
CA LEU A 152 21.51 1.27 -11.16
C LEU A 152 21.59 0.82 -9.70
N SER A 153 21.01 1.63 -8.81
CA SER A 153 20.67 1.25 -7.44
C SER A 153 19.66 0.10 -7.41
N GLY A 154 19.53 -0.56 -6.25
CA GLY A 154 18.53 -1.62 -6.05
C GLY A 154 17.10 -1.16 -6.32
N GLY A 155 16.75 0.05 -5.89
CA GLY A 155 15.43 0.65 -6.11
C GLY A 155 15.14 0.99 -7.58
N GLU A 156 16.13 1.53 -8.30
CA GLU A 156 16.00 1.80 -9.73
C GLU A 156 15.88 0.52 -10.55
N ARG A 157 16.70 -0.48 -10.23
CA ARG A 157 16.62 -1.81 -10.86
C ARG A 157 15.27 -2.46 -10.64
N ARG A 158 14.72 -2.31 -9.42
CA ARG A 158 13.38 -2.83 -9.11
C ARG A 158 12.28 -2.11 -9.91
N ARG A 159 12.37 -0.79 -10.05
CA ARG A 159 11.44 -0.01 -10.89
C ARG A 159 11.53 -0.40 -12.37
N VAL A 160 12.73 -0.71 -12.89
CA VAL A 160 12.89 -1.26 -14.25
C VAL A 160 12.16 -2.59 -14.40
N SER A 161 12.35 -3.52 -13.46
CA SER A 161 11.73 -4.85 -13.45
C SER A 161 10.20 -4.77 -13.40
N ILE A 162 9.65 -3.90 -12.55
CA ILE A 162 8.21 -3.60 -12.48
C ILE A 162 7.74 -2.97 -13.79
N GLY A 163 8.46 -1.98 -14.30
CA GLY A 163 8.12 -1.29 -15.53
C GLY A 163 8.04 -2.21 -16.74
N LEU A 164 8.99 -3.14 -16.87
CA LEU A 164 8.99 -4.13 -17.94
C LEU A 164 7.71 -4.97 -17.93
N SER A 165 7.20 -5.26 -16.74
CA SER A 165 5.97 -6.00 -16.51
C SER A 165 4.70 -5.18 -16.74
N LEU A 166 4.81 -3.84 -16.75
CA LEU A 166 3.70 -2.91 -17.03
C LEU A 166 3.54 -2.62 -18.53
N LEU A 167 4.52 -2.97 -19.37
CA LEU A 167 4.49 -2.69 -20.81
C LEU A 167 3.31 -3.30 -21.56
N HIS A 168 2.78 -4.44 -21.10
CA HIS A 168 1.61 -5.08 -21.72
C HIS A 168 0.28 -4.73 -21.02
N ASP A 169 0.28 -3.72 -20.14
CA ASP A 169 -0.89 -3.23 -19.41
C ASP A 169 -1.69 -4.35 -18.70
N PRO A 170 -1.08 -5.04 -17.72
CA PRO A 170 -1.72 -6.15 -17.02
C PRO A 170 -2.90 -5.69 -16.17
N ALA A 171 -4.01 -6.42 -16.24
CA ALA A 171 -5.16 -6.22 -15.37
C ALA A 171 -4.89 -6.64 -13.90
N VAL A 172 -3.97 -7.59 -13.68
CA VAL A 172 -3.58 -8.07 -12.34
C VAL A 172 -2.05 -8.06 -12.22
N LEU A 173 -1.52 -7.27 -11.30
CA LEU A 173 -0.08 -7.20 -11.00
C LEU A 173 0.25 -7.95 -9.71
N LEU A 174 1.05 -9.00 -9.81
CA LEU A 174 1.56 -9.78 -8.68
C LEU A 174 3.05 -9.45 -8.46
N LEU A 175 3.39 -9.05 -7.23
CA LEU A 175 4.74 -8.65 -6.87
C LEU A 175 5.27 -9.55 -5.76
N ASP A 176 6.32 -10.31 -6.04
CA ASP A 176 6.98 -11.13 -5.02
C ASP A 176 8.09 -10.30 -4.35
N GLU A 177 7.92 -10.03 -3.06
CA GLU A 177 8.86 -9.26 -2.23
C GLU A 177 9.40 -7.94 -2.86
N PRO A 178 8.54 -7.00 -3.31
CA PRO A 178 8.97 -5.81 -4.04
C PRO A 178 9.87 -4.82 -3.28
N THR A 179 9.97 -4.94 -1.96
CA THR A 179 10.80 -4.06 -1.11
C THR A 179 12.00 -4.78 -0.48
N SER A 180 12.22 -6.05 -0.82
CA SER A 180 13.28 -6.86 -0.22
C SER A 180 14.65 -6.43 -0.74
N GLY A 181 15.61 -6.22 0.16
CA GLY A 181 16.96 -5.77 -0.19
C GLY A 181 17.08 -4.29 -0.58
N LEU A 182 16.03 -3.48 -0.38
CA LEU A 182 16.06 -2.02 -0.60
C LEU A 182 16.23 -1.28 0.73
N ASP A 183 16.92 -0.13 0.70
CA ASP A 183 16.84 0.84 1.79
C ASP A 183 15.44 1.48 1.87
N SER A 184 15.13 2.09 3.01
CA SER A 184 13.78 2.60 3.28
C SER A 184 13.33 3.68 2.29
N ALA A 185 14.25 4.49 1.75
CA ALA A 185 13.91 5.53 0.77
C ALA A 185 13.62 4.93 -0.60
N SER A 186 14.44 3.96 -1.04
CA SER A 186 14.21 3.22 -2.28
C SER A 186 12.93 2.40 -2.24
N ALA A 187 12.62 1.75 -1.11
CA ALA A 187 11.37 1.00 -0.92
C ALA A 187 10.14 1.92 -1.00
N LEU A 188 10.23 3.12 -0.42
CA LEU A 188 9.20 4.14 -0.53
C LEU A 188 9.01 4.59 -1.98
N SER A 189 10.10 4.82 -2.73
CA SER A 189 10.06 5.22 -4.14
C SER A 189 9.41 4.15 -5.04
N VAL A 190 9.71 2.86 -4.81
CA VAL A 190 9.04 1.75 -5.51
C VAL A 190 7.54 1.73 -5.20
N MET A 191 7.16 1.90 -3.93
CA MET A 191 5.74 1.93 -3.52
C MET A 191 5.01 3.17 -4.04
N GLN A 192 5.69 4.32 -4.15
CA GLN A 192 5.18 5.54 -4.77
C GLN A 192 4.87 5.34 -6.24
N THR A 193 5.74 4.60 -6.94
CA THR A 193 5.57 4.26 -8.36
C THR A 193 4.34 3.37 -8.58
N LEU A 194 4.08 2.43 -7.66
CA LEU A 194 2.97 1.48 -7.77
C LEU A 194 1.60 2.09 -7.49
N ARG A 195 1.54 3.18 -6.70
CA ARG A 195 0.26 3.73 -6.26
C ARG A 195 0.44 5.15 -5.74
N SER A 196 0.43 6.12 -6.65
CA SER A 196 0.44 7.55 -6.34
C SER A 196 -0.58 7.95 -5.25
N ALA A 197 -1.69 7.22 -5.12
CA ALA A 197 -2.69 7.38 -4.04
C ALA A 197 -2.35 6.66 -2.69
N PHE A 198 -1.53 5.61 -2.66
CA PHE A 198 -1.16 4.89 -1.42
C PHE A 198 0.09 5.44 -0.79
N ALA A 199 0.97 6.07 -1.58
CA ALA A 199 2.09 6.82 -1.04
C ALA A 199 1.63 7.82 0.01
N PHE A 200 0.55 8.56 -0.30
CA PHE A 200 -0.03 9.51 0.64
C PHE A 200 -0.65 8.80 1.85
N PHE A 201 -1.39 7.71 1.65
CA PHE A 201 -1.90 6.90 2.76
C PHE A 201 -0.79 6.41 3.70
N VAL A 202 0.28 5.82 3.17
CA VAL A 202 1.44 5.33 3.94
C VAL A 202 2.14 6.49 4.66
N LEU A 203 2.31 7.63 3.99
CA LEU A 203 2.89 8.84 4.59
C LEU A 203 2.05 9.32 5.78
N VAL A 204 0.73 9.37 5.63
CA VAL A 204 -0.21 9.74 6.69
C VAL A 204 -0.12 8.76 7.86
N ILE A 205 -0.16 7.44 7.61
CA ILE A 205 -0.01 6.42 8.66
C ILE A 205 1.32 6.57 9.40
N TRP A 206 2.43 6.80 8.67
CA TRP A 206 3.74 7.01 9.26
C TRP A 206 3.80 8.25 10.16
N THR A 207 3.20 9.37 9.72
CA THR A 207 3.12 10.60 10.54
C THR A 207 2.20 10.43 11.75
N ILE A 208 1.11 9.66 11.67
CA ILE A 208 0.27 9.29 12.82
C ILE A 208 1.11 8.57 13.87
N ILE A 209 1.88 7.56 13.47
CA ILE A 209 2.69 6.75 14.39
C ILE A 209 3.76 7.61 15.07
N LEU A 210 4.46 8.48 14.33
CA LEU A 210 5.48 9.37 14.88
C LEU A 210 4.89 10.35 15.91
N MET A 211 3.76 10.97 15.58
CA MET A 211 3.05 11.89 16.46
C MET A 211 2.56 11.17 17.74
N ALA A 212 1.90 10.02 17.59
CA ALA A 212 1.38 9.23 18.72
C ALA A 212 2.50 8.78 19.65
N ASN A 213 3.60 8.23 19.12
CA ASN A 213 4.76 7.83 19.91
C ASN A 213 5.34 9.01 20.70
N SER A 214 5.41 10.19 20.08
CA SER A 214 5.95 11.39 20.73
C SER A 214 5.04 11.92 21.83
N PHE A 215 3.73 11.82 21.65
CA PHE A 215 2.76 12.17 22.68
C PHE A 215 2.81 11.23 23.88
N VAL A 216 2.86 9.91 23.65
CA VAL A 216 2.99 8.92 24.72
C VAL A 216 4.26 9.17 25.52
N LEU A 217 5.40 9.36 24.85
CA LEU A 217 6.67 9.66 25.51
C LEU A 217 6.61 10.94 26.35
N PHE A 218 5.97 12.00 25.83
CA PHE A 218 5.76 13.23 26.58
C PHE A 218 4.96 12.96 27.87
N LEU A 219 3.80 12.29 27.78
CA LEU A 219 2.99 11.98 28.96
C LEU A 219 3.70 11.06 29.96
N SER A 220 4.44 10.06 29.47
CA SER A 220 5.27 9.20 30.31
C SER A 220 6.36 9.99 31.04
N SER A 221 6.95 11.01 30.41
CA SER A 221 7.94 11.88 31.04
C SER A 221 7.34 12.78 32.14
N VAL A 222 6.06 13.14 32.00
CA VAL A 222 5.33 13.98 32.97
C VAL A 222 4.83 13.15 34.15
N ALA A 223 4.41 11.91 33.91
CA ALA A 223 3.86 11.03 34.93
C ALA A 223 4.91 10.62 35.98
N PRO A 224 4.54 10.53 37.27
CA PRO A 224 5.46 10.09 38.30
C PRO A 224 5.77 8.58 38.20
N ASN A 225 4.79 7.78 37.80
CA ASN A 225 4.86 6.33 37.69
C ASN A 225 4.08 5.82 36.46
N TYR A 226 4.33 4.58 36.04
CA TYR A 226 3.68 3.95 34.88
C TYR A 226 2.14 3.89 34.97
N ILE A 227 1.59 3.56 36.15
CA ILE A 227 0.13 3.46 36.35
C ILE A 227 -0.54 4.82 36.12
N ALA A 228 -0.01 5.87 36.75
CA ALA A 228 -0.50 7.24 36.56
C ALA A 228 -0.38 7.71 35.10
N GLY A 229 0.73 7.34 34.43
CA GLY A 229 0.95 7.66 33.02
C GLY A 229 -0.08 7.00 32.10
N THR A 230 -0.38 5.72 32.31
CA THR A 230 -1.36 4.99 31.50
C THR A 230 -2.78 5.53 31.70
N SER A 231 -3.19 5.81 32.94
CA SER A 231 -4.52 6.39 33.23
C SER A 231 -4.70 7.79 32.66
N LEU A 232 -3.65 8.62 32.68
CA LEU A 232 -3.68 9.94 32.08
C LEU A 232 -3.75 9.87 30.55
N LEU A 233 -2.99 8.95 29.96
CA LEU A 233 -2.97 8.70 28.52
C LEU A 233 -4.36 8.26 28.01
N THR A 234 -5.00 7.30 28.67
CA THR A 234 -6.33 6.80 28.25
C THR A 234 -7.40 7.89 28.34
N LEU A 235 -7.40 8.68 29.41
CA LEU A 235 -8.34 9.80 29.57
C LEU A 235 -8.16 10.86 28.46
N LEU A 236 -6.91 11.25 28.18
CA LEU A 236 -6.62 12.27 27.17
C LEU A 236 -6.90 11.78 25.75
N LEU A 237 -6.53 10.53 25.41
CA LEU A 237 -6.85 9.94 24.10
C LEU A 237 -8.35 9.83 23.88
N ALA A 238 -9.11 9.38 24.89
CA ALA A 238 -10.57 9.32 24.80
C ALA A 238 -11.18 10.70 24.56
N GLY A 239 -10.70 11.72 25.29
CA GLY A 239 -11.10 13.11 25.08
C GLY A 239 -10.79 13.58 23.65
N PHE A 240 -9.55 13.42 23.18
CA PHE A 240 -9.18 13.83 21.83
C PHE A 240 -9.96 13.09 20.75
N PHE A 241 -10.28 11.81 20.94
CA PHE A 241 -11.06 11.03 19.99
C PHE A 241 -12.51 11.51 19.91
N LEU A 242 -13.12 11.86 21.05
CA LEU A 242 -14.47 12.40 21.10
C LEU A 242 -14.61 13.71 20.30
N PHE A 243 -13.63 14.61 20.42
CA PHE A 243 -13.61 15.92 19.75
C PHE A 243 -12.95 15.89 18.36
N SER A 244 -12.61 14.72 17.83
CA SER A 244 -11.90 14.59 16.55
C SER A 244 -12.72 14.95 15.31
N GLY A 245 -14.05 15.07 15.43
CA GLY A 245 -14.96 15.25 14.29
C GLY A 245 -15.66 13.97 13.82
N TYR A 246 -15.29 12.79 14.36
CA TYR A 246 -15.94 11.52 14.05
C TYR A 246 -17.29 11.35 14.76
N PHE A 247 -17.32 11.49 16.10
CA PHE A 247 -18.54 11.34 16.90
C PHE A 247 -19.34 12.64 17.03
N ILE A 248 -18.64 13.76 17.25
CA ILE A 248 -19.25 15.09 17.39
C ILE A 248 -18.73 15.95 16.25
N SER A 249 -19.64 16.42 15.39
CA SER A 249 -19.28 17.33 14.30
C SER A 249 -18.92 18.71 14.86
N SER A 250 -17.97 19.40 14.19
CA SER A 250 -17.48 20.71 14.63
C SER A 250 -18.59 21.75 14.74
N ASP A 251 -19.63 21.67 13.91
CA ASP A 251 -20.74 22.64 13.89
C ASP A 251 -21.65 22.53 15.12
N ARG A 252 -21.61 21.40 15.83
CA ARG A 252 -22.42 21.16 17.03
C ARG A 252 -21.68 21.52 18.32
N LEU A 253 -20.41 21.92 18.25
CA LEU A 253 -19.62 22.27 19.43
C LEU A 253 -19.93 23.70 19.87
N PRO A 254 -20.20 23.93 21.18
CA PRO A 254 -20.26 25.27 21.73
C PRO A 254 -18.95 26.03 21.45
N LYS A 255 -19.04 27.33 21.11
CA LYS A 255 -17.87 28.15 20.73
C LYS A 255 -16.69 28.08 21.70
N PHE A 256 -16.96 27.88 23.00
CA PHE A 256 -15.93 27.76 24.02
C PHE A 256 -15.17 26.42 24.01
N TRP A 257 -15.76 25.33 23.51
CA TRP A 257 -15.07 24.03 23.33
C TRP A 257 -14.43 23.85 21.96
N ALA A 258 -14.63 24.80 21.03
CA ALA A 258 -14.12 24.69 19.67
C ALA A 258 -12.60 24.48 19.60
N PHE A 259 -11.82 25.01 20.55
CA PHE A 259 -10.37 24.81 20.58
C PHE A 259 -9.97 23.33 20.77
N MET A 260 -10.79 22.54 21.47
CA MET A 260 -10.51 21.13 21.75
C MET A 260 -10.51 20.29 20.46
N HIS A 261 -11.33 20.70 19.49
CA HIS A 261 -11.34 20.11 18.16
C HIS A 261 -10.02 20.34 17.42
N PHE A 262 -9.46 21.55 17.50
CA PHE A 262 -8.15 21.87 16.87
C PHE A 262 -6.95 21.33 17.63
N LEU A 263 -7.10 21.05 18.92
CA LEU A 263 -6.07 20.42 19.76
C LEU A 263 -6.02 18.90 19.61
N SER A 264 -7.10 18.29 19.09
CA SER A 264 -7.17 16.84 18.89
C SER A 264 -6.17 16.37 17.84
N MET A 265 -5.33 15.41 18.22
CA MET A 265 -4.38 14.75 17.33
C MET A 265 -5.07 13.88 16.27
N TYR A 266 -6.27 13.39 16.59
CA TYR A 266 -7.04 12.51 15.71
C TYR A 266 -7.73 13.27 14.59
N LYS A 267 -8.05 14.56 14.78
CA LYS A 267 -8.70 15.40 13.77
C LYS A 267 -7.94 15.35 12.44
N TYR A 268 -6.69 15.83 12.45
CA TYR A 268 -5.90 15.98 11.22
C TYR A 268 -5.56 14.64 10.57
N ALA A 269 -5.41 13.59 11.38
CA ALA A 269 -5.23 12.23 10.92
C ALA A 269 -6.47 11.72 10.17
N LEU A 270 -7.67 11.88 10.76
CA LEU A 270 -8.93 11.49 10.14
C LEU A 270 -9.20 12.30 8.87
N ASP A 271 -9.03 13.62 8.93
CA ASP A 271 -9.24 14.51 7.78
C ASP A 271 -8.31 14.11 6.61
N ALA A 272 -7.04 13.81 6.88
CA ALA A 272 -6.09 13.36 5.85
C ALA A 272 -6.46 11.99 5.27
N LEU A 273 -6.93 11.03 6.09
CA LEU A 273 -7.38 9.72 5.62
C LEU A 273 -8.65 9.84 4.76
N LEU A 274 -9.61 10.67 5.18
CA LEU A 274 -10.85 10.91 4.44
C LEU A 274 -10.58 11.59 3.10
N ILE A 275 -9.72 12.61 3.06
CA ILE A 275 -9.32 13.26 1.80
C ILE A 275 -8.63 12.25 0.90
N ASN A 276 -7.76 11.37 1.43
CA ASN A 276 -7.10 10.36 0.60
C ASN A 276 -8.08 9.36 -0.03
N GLU A 277 -9.10 8.95 0.71
CA GLU A 277 -10.06 7.94 0.28
C GLU A 277 -11.10 8.51 -0.70
N TYR A 278 -11.67 9.67 -0.38
CA TYR A 278 -12.82 10.21 -1.10
C TYR A 278 -12.46 11.20 -2.22
N SER A 279 -11.24 11.73 -2.28
CA SER A 279 -10.82 12.63 -3.37
C SER A 279 -10.91 11.98 -4.75
N CYS A 280 -10.47 10.73 -4.88
CA CYS A 280 -10.55 9.96 -6.13
C CYS A 280 -11.99 9.52 -6.48
N LEU A 281 -12.92 9.62 -5.54
CA LEU A 281 -14.34 9.27 -5.70
C LEU A 281 -15.22 10.52 -5.85
N ALA A 282 -14.63 11.68 -6.17
CA ALA A 282 -15.34 12.96 -6.21
C ALA A 282 -16.60 12.92 -7.08
N THR A 283 -16.54 12.26 -8.24
CA THR A 283 -17.64 12.10 -9.20
C THR A 283 -18.37 10.76 -9.09
N THR A 284 -17.91 9.87 -8.21
CA THR A 284 -18.45 8.51 -8.08
C THR A 284 -19.56 8.50 -7.04
N CYS A 285 -20.71 7.96 -7.43
CA CYS A 285 -21.85 7.84 -6.54
C CYS A 285 -21.63 6.81 -5.45
N LEU A 286 -21.77 7.22 -4.18
CA LEU A 286 -21.62 6.34 -3.02
C LEU A 286 -22.96 5.76 -2.56
N ILE A 287 -24.05 6.51 -2.72
CA ILE A 287 -25.40 6.13 -2.27
C ILE A 287 -26.40 6.42 -3.39
N TRP A 288 -27.11 5.37 -3.82
CA TRP A 288 -28.19 5.44 -4.81
C TRP A 288 -29.55 5.54 -4.12
N TYR A 289 -30.47 6.34 -4.67
CA TYR A 289 -31.81 6.58 -4.10
C TYR A 289 -32.76 5.38 -4.26
N ASP A 290 -32.67 4.66 -5.39
CA ASP A 290 -33.46 3.46 -5.70
C ASP A 290 -32.75 2.66 -6.82
N GLU A 291 -32.83 1.32 -6.80
CA GLU A 291 -32.15 0.44 -7.78
C GLU A 291 -32.61 0.70 -9.23
N GLY A 292 -33.80 1.28 -9.42
CA GLY A 292 -34.38 1.57 -10.74
C GLY A 292 -34.12 2.96 -11.31
N SER A 293 -33.89 4.00 -10.49
CA SER A 293 -33.98 5.40 -10.93
C SER A 293 -32.65 6.07 -11.32
N LYS A 294 -31.50 5.43 -11.05
CA LYS A 294 -30.15 5.95 -11.35
C LYS A 294 -29.89 7.40 -10.87
N THR A 295 -30.63 7.92 -9.89
CA THR A 295 -30.34 9.23 -9.29
C THR A 295 -29.39 9.06 -8.11
N CYS A 296 -28.21 9.67 -8.21
CA CYS A 296 -27.23 9.65 -7.14
C CYS A 296 -27.62 10.59 -5.99
N MET A 297 -27.55 10.12 -4.74
CA MET A 297 -27.89 10.91 -3.57
C MET A 297 -26.68 11.65 -2.98
N ILE A 298 -25.50 11.01 -2.93
CA ILE A 298 -24.25 11.58 -2.41
C ILE A 298 -23.06 10.99 -3.19
N ASN A 299 -22.24 11.86 -3.78
CA ASN A 299 -20.93 11.52 -4.33
C ASN A 299 -19.81 11.70 -3.28
N GLY A 300 -18.60 11.22 -3.59
CA GLY A 300 -17.43 11.45 -2.73
C GLY A 300 -17.09 12.92 -2.52
N GLY A 301 -17.33 13.77 -3.53
CA GLY A 301 -17.13 15.22 -3.44
C GLY A 301 -18.13 15.87 -2.48
N ASP A 302 -19.41 15.56 -2.64
CA ASP A 302 -20.49 16.05 -1.76
C ASP A 302 -20.29 15.60 -0.31
N PHE A 303 -19.71 14.40 -0.10
CA PHE A 303 -19.37 13.91 1.23
C PHE A 303 -18.26 14.73 1.88
N LEU A 304 -17.19 15.04 1.13
CA LEU A 304 -16.08 15.87 1.63
C LEU A 304 -16.57 17.29 1.93
N GLU A 305 -17.40 17.88 1.06
CA GLU A 305 -17.96 19.21 1.25
C GLU A 305 -18.88 19.29 2.48
N LYS A 306 -19.74 18.30 2.69
CA LYS A 306 -20.57 18.19 3.92
C LYS A 306 -19.74 18.06 5.20
N ARG A 307 -18.51 17.55 5.10
CA ARG A 307 -17.55 17.47 6.21
C ARG A 307 -16.68 18.72 6.34
N GLY A 308 -16.81 19.69 5.43
CA GLY A 308 -15.95 20.89 5.38
C GLY A 308 -14.50 20.58 4.97
N LEU A 309 -14.29 19.44 4.30
CA LEU A 309 -13.00 18.97 3.85
C LEU A 309 -12.82 19.31 2.37
N ASP A 310 -11.65 19.84 2.05
CA ASP A 310 -11.27 20.21 0.69
C ASP A 310 -9.91 19.60 0.34
N GLU A 311 -9.68 19.32 -0.94
CA GLU A 311 -8.46 18.67 -1.41
C GLU A 311 -7.22 19.54 -1.17
N GLY A 312 -7.35 20.87 -1.18
CA GLY A 312 -6.28 21.80 -0.84
C GLY A 312 -5.76 21.67 0.59
N GLN A 313 -6.53 21.03 1.49
CA GLN A 313 -6.14 20.81 2.88
C GLN A 313 -5.24 19.58 3.08
N ARG A 314 -5.08 18.75 2.03
CA ARG A 314 -4.36 17.48 2.07
C ARG A 314 -2.98 17.56 2.71
N TRP A 315 -2.14 18.48 2.23
CA TRP A 315 -0.78 18.67 2.75
C TRP A 315 -0.74 19.47 4.05
N ARG A 316 -1.71 20.37 4.26
CA ARG A 316 -1.80 21.16 5.49
C ARG A 316 -1.98 20.26 6.71
N ASN A 317 -2.82 19.24 6.62
CA ASN A 317 -3.05 18.29 7.72
C ASN A 317 -1.77 17.51 8.08
N VAL A 318 -1.01 17.07 7.07
CA VAL A 318 0.30 16.41 7.27
C VAL A 318 1.28 17.35 7.97
N TYR A 319 1.40 18.61 7.55
CA TYR A 319 2.29 19.57 8.19
C TYR A 319 1.90 19.86 9.65
N VAL A 320 0.60 19.95 9.95
CA VAL A 320 0.12 20.14 11.32
C VAL A 320 0.48 18.93 12.19
N MET A 321 0.35 17.70 11.68
CA MET A 321 0.75 16.48 12.41
C MET A 321 2.26 16.44 12.67
N ILE A 322 3.09 16.84 11.71
CA ILE A 322 4.54 16.99 11.91
C ILE A 322 4.84 18.07 12.95
N GLY A 323 4.09 19.18 12.93
CA GLY A 323 4.18 20.23 13.95
C GLY A 323 3.92 19.68 15.36
N PHE A 324 2.84 18.91 15.55
CA PHE A 324 2.56 18.26 16.83
C PHE A 324 3.68 17.31 17.26
N PHE A 325 4.21 16.50 16.33
CA PHE A 325 5.36 15.63 16.59
C PHE A 325 6.55 16.42 17.19
N VAL A 326 6.94 17.53 16.54
CA VAL A 326 8.06 18.37 17.00
C VAL A 326 7.76 18.98 18.36
N VAL A 327 6.55 19.52 18.55
CA VAL A 327 6.13 20.14 19.82
C VAL A 327 6.18 19.14 20.98
N TYR A 328 5.64 17.93 20.82
CA TYR A 328 5.67 16.93 21.89
C TYR A 328 7.10 16.47 22.22
N ARG A 329 7.99 16.40 21.22
CA ARG A 329 9.41 16.09 21.45
C ARG A 329 10.11 17.18 22.24
N ILE A 330 9.89 18.45 21.90
CA ILE A 330 10.45 19.59 22.63
C ILE A 330 9.92 19.62 24.06
N LEU A 331 8.61 19.44 24.26
CA LEU A 331 8.01 19.40 25.60
C LEU A 331 8.57 18.25 26.44
N CYS A 332 8.70 17.06 25.87
CA CYS A 332 9.32 15.90 26.52
C CYS A 332 10.75 16.21 26.96
N LEU A 333 11.57 16.80 26.07
CA LEU A 333 12.92 17.21 26.39
C LEU A 333 12.98 18.22 27.53
N MET A 334 12.11 19.24 27.51
CA MET A 334 12.03 20.24 28.58
C MET A 334 11.68 19.62 29.94
N VAL A 335 10.72 18.68 29.97
CA VAL A 335 10.33 17.97 31.20
C VAL A 335 11.49 17.14 31.74
N LEU A 336 12.19 16.41 30.87
CA LEU A 336 13.35 15.60 31.25
C LEU A 336 14.49 16.46 31.79
N ILE A 337 14.85 17.57 31.13
CA ILE A 337 15.88 18.51 31.60
C ILE A 337 15.51 19.06 32.98
N ARG A 338 14.25 19.45 33.18
CA ARG A 338 13.78 19.99 34.46
C ARG A 338 13.80 18.95 35.58
N ARG A 339 13.47 17.69 35.29
CA ARG A 339 13.59 16.57 36.25
C ARG A 339 15.04 16.28 36.63
N VAL A 340 15.95 16.23 35.65
CA VAL A 340 17.38 16.02 35.90
C VAL A 340 17.98 17.15 36.73
N SER A 341 17.63 18.40 36.43
CA SER A 341 18.09 19.55 37.21
C SER A 341 17.60 19.53 38.66
N ARG A 342 16.39 19.03 38.92
CA ARG A 342 15.86 18.87 40.28
C ARG A 342 16.51 17.72 41.04
N SER A 343 16.91 16.64 40.35
CA SER A 343 17.59 15.50 41.00
C SER A 343 19.04 15.79 41.41
N LYS A 344 19.67 16.83 40.86
CA LYS A 344 21.03 17.27 41.21
C LYS A 344 21.08 18.26 42.39
N LYS A 345 19.93 18.70 42.90
CA LYS A 345 19.80 19.56 44.10
C LYS A 345 19.34 18.72 45.28
#